data_AF-A0A954ID80-F1
#
_entry.id   AF-A0A954ID80-F1
#
_cell.length_a   1.000
_cell.length_b   1.000
_cell.length_c   1.000
_cell.angle_alpha   90.00
_cell.angle_beta   90.00
_cell.angle_gamma   90.00
#
_symmetry.space_group_name_H-M   'P 1'
#
loop_
_entity.id
_entity.type
_entity.pdbx_description
1 polymer ?
#
loop_
_entity_poly.entity_id
_entity_poly.type
_entity_poly.pdbx_seq_one_letter_code
_entity_poly.pdbx_strand_id
1 'polypeptide(L)'
;MAQQYQRATFLFLVAAAEDDQGAAEQAFDVVIETALQLERDTAETLWPAVLMLRETLDKPVLRRMVSEFFYSVHFNIVQYVADRDLDVINDHMRELSGIIQQLDHVATEDFAAESRHPSWQPFSYSAYETRLVGRPAAIWRVGDGLLQKIGGHESDYLGFSTPLRGNYEVECDFTSTGGQQVTFQLGGKYLQPGIETNLVRIGNFRGETGAIRLERPLSKPENWSRYRATVRDNVITHFVNGRPVLTQELSQNSDPWFALRTWRRSQGEIRDLRITGSPQIPDTVPLTIDDGLNCWTPYFRGPLRVDGRWRCVTDVDGVTELHGLFHPDLQGTRMAELLQYYRPLFEDGVLEYEFFHEKGPCAVWPAVDTLALVGDQHGIQVYDVEQDEGFLHA
;
A
#
# COMPACT_ATOMS: atom_id res chain seq x y z
N MET A 1 -24.89 23.84 -15.50
CA MET A 1 -23.44 24.00 -15.29
C MET A 1 -22.70 22.67 -15.30
N ALA A 2 -22.96 21.74 -14.38
CA ALA A 2 -22.27 20.45 -14.32
C ALA A 2 -22.26 19.68 -15.66
N GLN A 3 -23.40 19.59 -16.35
CA GLN A 3 -23.47 18.93 -17.67
C GLN A 3 -22.62 19.62 -18.75
N GLN A 4 -22.51 20.95 -18.72
CA GLN A 4 -21.69 21.70 -19.67
C GLN A 4 -20.21 21.49 -19.39
N TYR A 5 -19.81 21.50 -18.12
CA TYR A 5 -18.45 21.18 -17.67
C TYR A 5 -18.04 19.76 -18.07
N GLN A 6 -18.90 18.77 -17.84
CA GLN A 6 -18.67 17.38 -18.25
C GLN A 6 -18.55 17.26 -19.77
N ARG A 7 -19.45 17.90 -20.54
CA ARG A 7 -19.38 17.91 -22.00
C ARG A 7 -18.09 18.54 -22.53
N ALA A 8 -17.69 19.70 -21.98
CA ALA A 8 -16.44 20.36 -22.35
C ALA A 8 -15.23 19.48 -22.02
N THR A 9 -15.24 18.81 -20.88
CA THR A 9 -14.21 17.83 -20.51
C THR A 9 -14.15 16.67 -21.51
N PHE A 10 -15.29 16.08 -21.90
CA PHE A 10 -15.29 15.03 -22.91
C PHE A 10 -14.70 15.49 -24.25
N LEU A 11 -15.03 16.71 -24.69
CA LEU A 11 -14.44 17.28 -25.91
C LEU A 11 -12.93 17.48 -25.78
N PHE A 12 -12.47 17.96 -24.62
CA PHE A 12 -11.05 18.06 -24.30
C PHE A 12 -10.36 16.69 -24.39
N LEU A 13 -10.92 15.66 -23.76
CA LEU A 13 -10.32 14.32 -23.72
C LEU A 13 -10.26 13.69 -25.11
N VAL A 14 -11.30 13.87 -25.93
CA VAL A 14 -11.31 13.40 -27.33
C VAL A 14 -10.23 14.11 -28.14
N ALA A 15 -10.18 15.44 -28.08
CA ALA A 15 -9.15 16.21 -28.80
C ALA A 15 -7.74 15.87 -28.35
N ALA A 16 -7.52 15.69 -27.04
CA ALA A 16 -6.24 15.25 -26.50
C ALA A 16 -5.88 13.85 -26.99
N ALA A 17 -6.83 12.91 -27.10
CA ALA A 17 -6.57 11.56 -27.61
C ALA A 17 -6.30 11.52 -29.12
N GLU A 18 -6.80 12.51 -29.88
CA GLU A 18 -6.52 12.71 -31.30
C GLU A 18 -5.25 13.54 -31.58
N ASP A 19 -4.51 13.92 -30.52
CA ASP A 19 -3.36 14.84 -30.57
C ASP A 19 -3.69 16.22 -31.22
N ASP A 20 -4.97 16.63 -31.21
CA ASP A 20 -5.41 17.95 -31.65
C ASP A 20 -5.30 18.95 -30.48
N GLN A 21 -4.09 19.47 -30.29
CA GLN A 21 -3.80 20.44 -29.22
C GLN A 21 -4.69 21.69 -29.31
N GLY A 22 -4.97 22.19 -30.53
CA GLY A 22 -5.75 23.41 -30.70
C GLY A 22 -7.22 23.24 -30.31
N ALA A 23 -7.81 22.10 -30.66
CA ALA A 23 -9.16 21.75 -30.22
C ALA A 23 -9.21 21.47 -28.70
N ALA A 24 -8.16 20.84 -28.14
CA ALA A 24 -8.05 20.61 -26.71
C ALA A 24 -7.99 21.93 -25.93
N GLU A 25 -7.16 22.89 -26.34
CA GLU A 25 -7.07 24.23 -25.72
C GLU A 25 -8.44 24.95 -25.74
N GLN A 26 -9.14 24.96 -26.87
CA GLN A 26 -10.46 25.58 -26.99
C GLN A 26 -11.50 24.92 -26.08
N ALA A 27 -11.50 23.59 -25.98
CA ALA A 27 -12.38 22.87 -25.07
C ALA A 27 -12.02 23.18 -23.60
N PHE A 28 -10.73 23.33 -23.30
CA PHE A 28 -10.23 23.63 -21.97
C PHE A 28 -10.64 25.03 -21.48
N ASP A 29 -10.68 26.03 -22.36
CA ASP A 29 -11.21 27.36 -22.00
C ASP A 29 -12.64 27.28 -21.46
N VAL A 30 -13.48 26.45 -22.07
CA VAL A 30 -14.86 26.21 -21.60
C VAL A 30 -14.87 25.43 -20.29
N VAL A 31 -13.94 24.49 -20.11
CA VAL A 31 -13.75 23.78 -18.82
C VAL A 31 -13.44 24.79 -17.72
N ILE A 32 -12.50 25.71 -17.92
CA ILE A 32 -12.13 26.75 -16.94
C ILE A 32 -13.35 27.60 -16.58
N GLU A 33 -14.04 28.17 -17.57
CA GLU A 33 -15.19 29.03 -17.35
C GLU A 33 -16.29 28.33 -16.54
N THR A 34 -16.57 27.07 -16.87
CA THR A 34 -17.63 26.32 -16.21
C THR A 34 -17.24 25.77 -14.84
N ALA A 35 -15.97 25.39 -14.65
CA ALA A 35 -15.44 24.92 -13.36
C ALA A 35 -15.47 26.03 -12.30
N LEU A 36 -15.08 27.25 -12.66
CA LEU A 36 -15.10 28.41 -11.76
C LEU A 36 -16.51 28.82 -11.29
N GLN A 37 -17.55 28.33 -11.97
CA GLN A 37 -18.95 28.57 -11.63
C GLN A 37 -19.57 27.45 -10.79
N LEU A 38 -18.83 26.38 -10.48
CA LEU A 38 -19.32 25.30 -9.62
C LEU A 38 -19.31 25.75 -8.17
N GLU A 39 -20.42 25.52 -7.47
CA GLU A 39 -20.62 25.98 -6.10
C GLU A 39 -19.84 25.15 -5.06
N ARG A 40 -19.52 23.89 -5.39
CA ARG A 40 -18.83 22.96 -4.50
C ARG A 40 -18.08 21.87 -5.25
N ASP A 41 -16.97 21.48 -4.64
CA ASP A 41 -16.20 20.29 -4.95
C ASP A 41 -16.92 19.03 -4.44
N THR A 42 -17.33 18.16 -5.37
CA THR A 42 -17.93 16.84 -5.13
C THR A 42 -17.26 15.81 -6.04
N ALA A 43 -17.43 14.52 -5.77
CA ALA A 43 -16.90 13.48 -6.66
C ALA A 43 -17.44 13.63 -8.10
N GLU A 44 -18.72 14.01 -8.25
CA GLU A 44 -19.37 14.23 -9.54
C GLU A 44 -18.77 15.42 -10.33
N THR A 45 -18.30 16.45 -9.62
CA THR A 45 -17.68 17.62 -10.24
C THR A 45 -16.17 17.49 -10.43
N LEU A 46 -15.50 16.58 -9.73
CA LEU A 46 -14.04 16.46 -9.77
C LEU A 46 -13.51 15.27 -10.57
N TRP A 47 -14.29 14.21 -10.82
CA TRP A 47 -13.81 13.13 -11.69
C TRP A 47 -13.32 13.62 -13.08
N PRO A 48 -13.91 14.66 -13.72
CA PRO A 48 -13.41 15.13 -15.02
C PRO A 48 -11.99 15.70 -14.92
N ALA A 49 -11.67 16.34 -13.79
CA ALA A 49 -10.33 16.84 -13.50
C ALA A 49 -9.28 15.74 -13.44
N VAL A 50 -9.61 14.66 -12.72
CA VAL A 50 -8.75 13.48 -12.58
C VAL A 50 -8.44 12.88 -13.95
N LEU A 51 -9.45 12.74 -14.81
CA LEU A 51 -9.23 12.22 -16.16
C LEU A 51 -8.38 13.15 -17.03
N MET A 52 -8.63 14.47 -17.02
CA MET A 52 -7.82 15.41 -17.80
C MET A 52 -6.35 15.41 -17.36
N LEU A 53 -6.09 15.37 -16.06
CA LEU A 53 -4.73 15.27 -15.53
C LEU A 53 -4.07 13.95 -15.96
N ARG A 54 -4.81 12.84 -15.92
CA ARG A 54 -4.31 11.52 -16.34
C ARG A 54 -3.97 11.45 -17.83
N GLU A 55 -4.90 11.88 -18.69
CA GLU A 55 -4.78 11.80 -20.15
C GLU A 55 -3.78 12.79 -20.76
N THR A 56 -3.24 13.70 -19.93
CA THR A 56 -2.24 14.69 -20.35
C THR A 56 -0.84 14.40 -19.81
N LEU A 57 -0.63 13.36 -19.00
CA LEU A 57 0.67 13.08 -18.37
C LEU A 57 1.82 12.99 -19.40
N ASP A 58 1.56 12.43 -20.57
CA ASP A 58 2.51 12.25 -21.67
C ASP A 58 2.53 13.41 -22.69
N LYS A 59 1.71 14.46 -22.49
CA LYS A 59 1.56 15.61 -23.40
C LYS A 59 2.02 16.90 -22.71
N PRO A 60 3.31 17.30 -22.79
CA PRO A 60 3.88 18.33 -21.93
C PRO A 60 3.16 19.68 -21.95
N VAL A 61 2.68 20.11 -23.13
CA VAL A 61 1.96 21.38 -23.27
C VAL A 61 0.61 21.33 -22.56
N LEU A 62 -0.20 20.30 -22.85
CA LEU A 62 -1.50 20.11 -22.21
C LEU A 62 -1.34 19.82 -20.71
N ARG A 63 -0.35 19.02 -20.30
CA ARG A 63 -0.04 18.74 -18.90
C ARG A 63 0.17 20.02 -18.11
N ARG A 64 1.01 20.92 -18.61
CA ARG A 64 1.30 22.19 -17.94
C ARG A 64 0.03 23.02 -17.80
N MET A 65 -0.70 23.22 -18.90
CA MET A 65 -1.95 23.97 -18.91
C MET A 65 -2.97 23.43 -17.90
N VAL A 66 -3.19 22.12 -17.94
CA VAL A 66 -4.16 21.42 -17.09
C VAL A 66 -3.73 21.46 -15.62
N SER A 67 -2.47 21.16 -15.32
CA SER A 67 -1.96 21.13 -13.94
C SER A 67 -1.91 22.51 -13.29
N GLU A 68 -1.50 23.56 -14.01
CA GLU A 68 -1.51 24.94 -13.49
C GLU A 68 -2.92 25.36 -13.07
N PHE A 69 -3.92 25.11 -13.91
CA PHE A 69 -5.31 25.37 -13.56
C PHE A 69 -5.75 24.57 -12.33
N PHE A 70 -5.52 23.25 -12.33
CA PHE A 70 -5.98 22.39 -11.23
C PHE A 70 -5.34 22.74 -9.90
N TYR A 71 -4.05 23.05 -9.87
CA TYR A 71 -3.39 23.49 -8.64
C TYR A 71 -3.86 24.86 -8.17
N SER A 72 -4.30 25.75 -9.07
CA SER A 72 -4.84 27.05 -8.69
C SER A 72 -6.25 26.95 -8.09
N VAL A 73 -7.11 26.09 -8.63
CA VAL A 73 -8.51 25.98 -8.20
C VAL A 73 -8.70 24.98 -7.06
N HIS A 74 -7.99 23.86 -7.08
CA HIS A 74 -8.20 22.74 -6.17
C HIS A 74 -7.00 22.50 -5.23
N PHE A 75 -6.24 23.54 -4.91
CA PHE A 75 -5.08 23.45 -4.02
C PHE A 75 -5.37 22.70 -2.71
N ASN A 76 -6.54 22.95 -2.10
CA ASN A 76 -6.94 22.33 -0.83
C ASN A 76 -7.11 20.81 -0.95
N ILE A 77 -7.60 20.32 -2.10
CA ILE A 77 -7.77 18.89 -2.38
C ILE A 77 -6.42 18.19 -2.38
N VAL A 78 -5.42 18.83 -2.98
CA VAL A 78 -4.04 18.31 -3.05
C VAL A 78 -3.33 18.36 -1.69
N GLN A 79 -3.71 19.29 -0.81
CA GLN A 79 -3.16 19.47 0.54
C GLN A 79 -3.89 18.67 1.64
N TYR A 80 -4.83 17.80 1.26
CA TYR A 80 -5.71 17.00 2.13
C TYR A 80 -6.80 17.79 2.85
N VAL A 81 -8.05 17.50 2.46
CA VAL A 81 -9.27 17.81 3.23
C VAL A 81 -9.92 16.49 3.61
N ALA A 82 -10.24 16.32 4.89
CA ALA A 82 -10.96 15.14 5.38
C ALA A 82 -12.44 15.21 4.94
N ASP A 83 -12.71 14.81 3.71
CA ASP A 83 -14.06 14.62 3.17
C ASP A 83 -14.20 13.18 2.67
N ARG A 84 -15.16 12.44 3.20
CA ARG A 84 -15.39 11.03 2.83
C ARG A 84 -15.91 10.91 1.40
N ASP A 85 -16.65 11.90 0.92
CA ASP A 85 -17.23 11.88 -0.42
C ASP A 85 -16.18 12.15 -1.49
N LEU A 86 -15.05 12.78 -1.10
CA LEU A 86 -13.92 13.07 -1.97
C LEU A 86 -12.75 12.11 -1.78
N ASP A 87 -12.90 11.07 -0.95
CA ASP A 87 -11.76 10.29 -0.46
C ASP A 87 -10.98 9.63 -1.61
N VAL A 88 -11.65 8.98 -2.55
CA VAL A 88 -11.00 8.34 -3.70
C VAL A 88 -10.45 9.37 -4.68
N ILE A 89 -11.18 10.46 -4.94
CA ILE A 89 -10.72 11.56 -5.81
C ILE A 89 -9.45 12.19 -5.25
N ASN A 90 -9.38 12.42 -3.93
CA ASN A 90 -8.19 12.96 -3.27
C ASN A 90 -6.98 12.04 -3.44
N ASP A 91 -7.17 10.72 -3.44
CA ASP A 91 -6.06 9.78 -3.66
C ASP A 91 -5.53 9.86 -5.10
N HIS A 92 -6.41 9.87 -6.09
CA HIS A 92 -6.03 10.04 -7.50
C HIS A 92 -5.37 11.40 -7.75
N MET A 93 -5.93 12.47 -7.20
CA MET A 93 -5.34 13.81 -7.31
C MET A 93 -3.96 13.87 -6.66
N ARG A 94 -3.77 13.19 -5.53
CA ARG A 94 -2.46 13.14 -4.85
C ARG A 94 -1.44 12.33 -5.65
N GLU A 95 -1.83 11.17 -6.21
CA GLU A 95 -0.99 10.39 -7.13
C GLU A 95 -0.57 11.24 -8.32
N LEU A 96 -1.54 11.79 -9.05
CA LEU A 96 -1.30 12.57 -10.27
C LEU A 96 -0.43 13.79 -9.98
N SER A 97 -0.64 14.43 -8.83
CA SER A 97 0.21 15.54 -8.42
C SER A 97 1.65 15.13 -8.21
N GLY A 98 1.86 13.98 -7.55
CA GLY A 98 3.18 13.39 -7.40
C GLY A 98 3.82 13.07 -8.76
N ILE A 99 3.09 12.43 -9.67
CA ILE A 99 3.60 12.08 -11.02
C ILE A 99 4.01 13.35 -11.78
N ILE A 100 3.16 14.37 -11.80
CA ILE A 100 3.43 15.63 -12.51
C ILE A 100 4.72 16.29 -11.98
N GLN A 101 4.89 16.34 -10.65
CA GLN A 101 6.11 16.87 -10.05
C GLN A 101 7.36 16.10 -10.51
N GLN A 102 7.28 14.78 -10.71
CA GLN A 102 8.40 14.02 -11.24
C GLN A 102 8.66 14.31 -12.70
N LEU A 103 7.60 14.39 -13.52
CA LEU A 103 7.72 14.61 -14.96
C LEU A 103 8.21 16.02 -15.34
N ASP A 104 8.27 16.95 -14.38
CA ASP A 104 8.93 18.24 -14.54
C ASP A 104 10.47 18.15 -14.37
N HIS A 105 10.96 17.04 -13.83
CA HIS A 105 12.38 16.77 -13.60
C HIS A 105 12.94 15.65 -14.48
N VAL A 106 12.11 14.70 -14.92
CA VAL A 106 12.52 13.54 -15.73
C VAL A 106 11.55 13.30 -16.90
N ALA A 107 12.02 12.63 -17.96
CA ALA A 107 11.14 12.21 -19.06
C ALA A 107 10.21 11.06 -18.62
N THR A 108 9.07 10.91 -19.30
CA THR A 108 8.05 9.90 -18.96
C THR A 108 8.56 8.46 -19.02
N GLU A 109 9.37 8.15 -20.03
CA GLU A 109 9.98 6.81 -20.19
C GLU A 109 10.94 6.48 -19.04
N ASP A 110 11.71 7.48 -18.61
CA ASP A 110 12.64 7.35 -17.49
C ASP A 110 11.90 7.14 -16.17
N PHE A 111 10.79 7.85 -15.95
CA PHE A 111 9.96 7.68 -14.75
C PHE A 111 9.40 6.25 -14.61
N ALA A 112 8.92 5.65 -15.71
CA ALA A 112 8.42 4.28 -15.70
C ALA A 112 9.54 3.25 -15.44
N ALA A 113 10.75 3.50 -15.95
CA ALA A 113 11.92 2.66 -15.72
C ALA A 113 12.41 2.76 -14.27
N GLU A 114 12.52 3.96 -13.71
CA GLU A 114 12.92 4.21 -12.31
C GLU A 114 11.95 3.64 -11.28
N SER A 115 10.71 3.37 -11.68
CA SER A 115 9.72 2.74 -10.81
C SER A 115 9.92 1.22 -10.68
N ARG A 116 10.79 0.62 -11.51
CA ARG A 116 11.10 -0.83 -11.50
C ARG A 116 12.51 -1.06 -10.98
N HIS A 117 12.64 -1.73 -9.84
CA HIS A 117 13.94 -2.08 -9.27
C HIS A 117 13.97 -3.55 -8.82
N PRO A 118 15.01 -4.33 -9.16
CA PRO A 118 15.02 -5.77 -8.87
C PRO A 118 14.98 -6.09 -7.36
N SER A 119 15.56 -5.23 -6.53
CA SER A 119 15.59 -5.41 -5.07
C SER A 119 14.43 -4.74 -4.32
N TRP A 120 13.56 -4.00 -5.00
CA TRP A 120 12.50 -3.23 -4.35
C TRP A 120 11.19 -3.38 -5.11
N GLN A 121 10.17 -3.86 -4.41
CA GLN A 121 8.89 -4.14 -5.03
C GLN A 121 7.75 -3.40 -4.33
N PRO A 122 7.00 -2.57 -5.06
CA PRO A 122 5.85 -1.90 -4.50
C PRO A 122 4.69 -2.88 -4.35
N PHE A 123 3.95 -2.77 -3.25
CA PHE A 123 2.67 -3.46 -3.08
C PHE A 123 1.78 -2.70 -2.10
N SER A 124 0.49 -3.00 -2.10
CA SER A 124 -0.46 -2.37 -1.20
C SER A 124 -1.13 -3.42 -0.34
N TYR A 125 -1.41 -3.07 0.91
CA TYR A 125 -2.45 -3.74 1.64
C TYR A 125 -3.80 -3.42 0.99
N SER A 126 -4.49 -4.46 0.51
CA SER A 126 -5.82 -4.33 -0.07
C SER A 126 -6.77 -5.29 0.65
N ALA A 127 -7.82 -4.72 1.23
CA ALA A 127 -8.99 -5.46 1.68
C ALA A 127 -10.14 -5.26 0.68
N TYR A 128 -11.12 -6.16 0.69
CA TYR A 128 -12.32 -6.10 -0.14
C TYR A 128 -12.94 -4.70 -0.19
N GLU A 129 -13.11 -4.07 0.97
CA GLU A 129 -13.74 -2.75 1.08
C GLU A 129 -12.93 -1.64 0.40
N THR A 130 -11.60 -1.78 0.40
CA THR A 130 -10.71 -0.78 -0.20
C THR A 130 -10.44 -1.05 -1.67
N ARG A 131 -10.53 -2.31 -2.13
CA ARG A 131 -10.31 -2.70 -3.53
C ARG A 131 -11.43 -2.19 -4.43
N LEU A 132 -12.68 -2.33 -3.99
CA LEU A 132 -13.86 -2.00 -4.80
C LEU A 132 -14.10 -0.50 -4.99
N VAL A 133 -13.47 0.35 -4.19
CA VAL A 133 -13.67 1.81 -4.28
C VAL A 133 -12.79 2.48 -5.34
N GLY A 134 -11.96 1.72 -6.07
CA GLY A 134 -11.19 2.24 -7.21
C GLY A 134 -10.04 3.17 -6.83
N ARG A 135 -9.36 2.89 -5.70
CA ARG A 135 -8.16 3.65 -5.31
C ARG A 135 -6.98 3.37 -6.26
N PRO A 136 -6.05 4.33 -6.40
CA PRO A 136 -4.85 4.13 -7.20
C PRO A 136 -3.94 3.04 -6.63
N ALA A 137 -3.18 2.38 -7.50
CA ALA A 137 -2.13 1.44 -7.09
C ALA A 137 -0.95 2.19 -6.47
N ALA A 138 -0.19 1.53 -5.58
CA ALA A 138 1.04 2.12 -5.05
C ALA A 138 2.07 2.39 -6.17
N ILE A 139 2.51 3.64 -6.28
CA ILE A 139 3.59 4.05 -7.18
C ILE A 139 4.76 4.55 -6.34
N TRP A 140 5.92 3.99 -6.61
CA TRP A 140 7.18 4.35 -5.99
C TRP A 140 8.23 4.63 -7.04
N ARG A 141 9.05 5.66 -6.80
CA ARG A 141 10.27 5.94 -7.55
C ARG A 141 11.46 5.38 -6.79
N VAL A 142 12.32 4.64 -7.50
CA VAL A 142 13.52 3.99 -6.95
C VAL A 142 14.71 4.29 -7.86
N GLY A 143 15.50 5.30 -7.50
CA GLY A 143 16.61 5.75 -8.34
C GLY A 143 17.42 6.86 -7.68
N ASP A 144 18.62 7.16 -8.19
CA ASP A 144 19.46 8.28 -7.73
C ASP A 144 19.75 8.34 -6.21
N GLY A 145 19.72 7.18 -5.54
CA GLY A 145 19.89 7.10 -4.07
C GLY A 145 18.67 7.60 -3.28
N LEU A 146 17.53 7.80 -3.94
CA LEU A 146 16.25 8.22 -3.38
C LEU A 146 15.19 7.13 -3.59
N LEU A 147 14.42 6.86 -2.54
CA LEU A 147 13.16 6.13 -2.61
C LEU A 147 12.04 7.10 -2.27
N GLN A 148 11.06 7.24 -3.15
CA GLN A 148 9.96 8.17 -2.95
C GLN A 148 8.64 7.52 -3.28
N LYS A 149 7.66 7.69 -2.39
CA LYS A 149 6.28 7.35 -2.73
C LYS A 149 5.63 8.48 -3.49
N ILE A 150 4.95 8.13 -4.58
CA ILE A 150 4.24 9.07 -5.46
C ILE A 150 2.73 9.07 -5.17
N GLY A 151 2.13 7.87 -5.11
CA GLY A 151 0.70 7.65 -4.93
C GLY A 151 0.43 6.25 -4.37
N GLY A 152 -0.82 5.95 -4.01
CA GLY A 152 -1.18 4.60 -3.61
C GLY A 152 -2.56 4.42 -2.99
N HIS A 153 -2.75 3.24 -2.39
CA HIS A 153 -4.06 2.65 -2.15
C HIS A 153 -4.55 2.84 -0.72
N GLU A 154 -3.90 2.21 0.27
CA GLU A 154 -4.32 2.33 1.68
C GLU A 154 -3.12 2.39 2.62
N SER A 155 -2.48 1.24 2.81
CA SER A 155 -1.17 1.11 3.39
C SER A 155 -0.28 0.54 2.31
N ASP A 156 0.63 1.37 1.81
CA ASP A 156 1.49 1.02 0.69
C ASP A 156 2.87 0.71 1.19
N TYR A 157 3.46 -0.29 0.57
CA TYR A 157 4.73 -0.86 0.97
C TYR A 157 5.70 -0.83 -0.20
N LEU A 158 6.97 -0.64 0.13
CA LEU A 158 8.09 -0.93 -0.74
C LEU A 158 8.92 -2.00 -0.05
N GLY A 159 8.73 -3.24 -0.47
CA GLY A 159 9.37 -4.41 0.13
C GLY A 159 10.75 -4.64 -0.45
N PHE A 160 11.73 -4.92 0.41
CA PHE A 160 13.03 -5.39 -0.01
C PHE A 160 12.92 -6.86 -0.44
N SER A 161 13.39 -7.18 -1.64
CA SER A 161 13.16 -8.51 -2.23
C SER A 161 13.86 -9.62 -1.44
N THR A 162 14.97 -9.36 -0.76
CA THR A 162 15.78 -10.40 -0.11
C THR A 162 15.45 -10.54 1.39
N PRO A 163 15.18 -11.76 1.91
CA PRO A 163 14.98 -11.96 3.35
C PRO A 163 16.30 -11.82 4.12
N LEU A 164 16.24 -11.24 5.32
CA LEU A 164 17.40 -10.90 6.14
C LEU A 164 17.30 -11.49 7.55
N ARG A 165 18.31 -12.27 7.93
CA ARG A 165 18.52 -12.80 9.28
C ARG A 165 19.92 -12.51 9.80
N GLY A 166 20.20 -12.92 11.04
CA GLY A 166 21.51 -12.80 11.64
C GLY A 166 21.83 -11.35 12.06
N ASN A 167 23.10 -10.97 11.87
CA ASN A 167 23.67 -9.79 12.51
C ASN A 167 23.88 -8.66 11.48
N TYR A 168 22.93 -7.73 11.39
CA TYR A 168 22.94 -6.64 10.41
C TYR A 168 22.36 -5.33 10.95
N GLU A 169 22.55 -4.26 10.19
CA GLU A 169 22.00 -2.94 10.50
C GLU A 169 21.34 -2.34 9.26
N VAL A 170 20.21 -1.67 9.46
CA VAL A 170 19.53 -0.88 8.43
C VAL A 170 19.58 0.58 8.85
N GLU A 171 20.00 1.47 7.98
CA GLU A 171 20.11 2.90 8.28
C GLU A 171 19.69 3.74 7.08
N CYS A 172 18.96 4.83 7.31
CA CYS A 172 18.59 5.81 6.29
C CYS A 172 18.19 7.17 6.88
N ASP A 173 18.10 8.17 6.02
CA ASP A 173 17.37 9.41 6.28
C ASP A 173 15.96 9.28 5.70
N PHE A 174 14.96 9.82 6.39
CA PHE A 174 13.56 9.80 5.94
C PHE A 174 12.80 11.07 6.29
N THR A 175 11.77 11.39 5.52
CA THR A 175 10.81 12.45 5.84
C THR A 175 9.78 11.97 6.87
N SER A 176 9.40 12.83 7.80
CA SER A 176 8.46 12.47 8.88
C SER A 176 7.42 13.54 9.22
N THR A 177 7.42 14.66 8.49
CA THR A 177 6.57 15.83 8.72
C THR A 177 5.76 16.15 7.46
N GLY A 178 4.79 17.08 7.55
CA GLY A 178 4.10 17.62 6.36
C GLY A 178 3.32 16.60 5.52
N GLY A 179 2.83 15.52 6.13
CA GLY A 179 2.14 14.45 5.39
C GLY A 179 3.08 13.53 4.60
N GLN A 180 4.40 13.63 4.77
CA GLN A 180 5.40 12.78 4.13
C GLN A 180 5.88 11.65 5.06
N GLN A 181 4.96 11.04 5.80
CA GLN A 181 5.28 10.03 6.80
C GLN A 181 5.73 8.72 6.15
N VAL A 182 6.90 8.25 6.59
CA VAL A 182 7.46 6.92 6.30
C VAL A 182 7.57 6.14 7.61
N THR A 183 7.26 4.85 7.52
CA THR A 183 7.32 3.88 8.61
C THR A 183 8.21 2.72 8.17
N PHE A 184 8.93 2.10 9.11
CA PHE A 184 9.85 1.00 8.84
C PHE A 184 9.33 -0.29 9.43
N GLN A 185 9.21 -1.35 8.63
CA GLN A 185 8.85 -2.70 9.07
C GLN A 185 10.07 -3.61 9.05
N LEU A 186 10.42 -4.17 10.22
CA LEU A 186 11.52 -5.11 10.39
C LEU A 186 11.23 -6.04 11.58
N GLY A 187 11.46 -7.34 11.42
CA GLY A 187 11.15 -8.32 12.48
C GLY A 187 9.65 -8.43 12.78
N GLY A 188 8.80 -8.30 11.76
CA GLY A 188 7.35 -8.48 11.86
C GLY A 188 6.59 -7.31 12.48
N LYS A 189 7.30 -6.25 12.87
CA LYS A 189 6.69 -5.02 13.40
C LYS A 189 7.11 -3.80 12.63
N TYR A 190 6.24 -2.82 12.60
CA TYR A 190 6.54 -1.50 12.10
C TYR A 190 6.67 -0.49 13.25
N LEU A 191 7.49 0.54 13.02
CA LEU A 191 7.67 1.66 13.93
C LEU A 191 7.40 2.98 13.20
N GLN A 192 6.47 3.78 13.73
CA GLN A 192 6.08 5.07 13.18
C GLN A 192 6.22 6.18 14.25
N PRO A 193 7.21 7.09 14.10
CA PRO A 193 7.23 8.32 14.89
C PRO A 193 5.96 9.13 14.60
N GLY A 194 5.21 9.48 15.66
CA GLY A 194 4.00 10.29 15.52
C GLY A 194 4.31 11.76 15.27
N ILE A 195 3.26 12.53 14.95
CA ILE A 195 3.32 14.01 14.97
C ILE A 195 3.68 14.50 16.38
N GLU A 196 3.16 13.81 17.40
CA GLU A 196 3.59 13.96 18.78
C GLU A 196 4.99 13.38 18.93
N THR A 197 5.99 14.24 19.08
CA THR A 197 7.40 13.83 19.23
C THR A 197 7.70 12.90 20.41
N ASN A 198 6.78 12.74 21.37
CA ASN A 198 6.93 11.80 22.48
C ASN A 198 6.05 10.54 22.34
N LEU A 199 5.47 10.30 21.17
CA LEU A 199 4.66 9.12 20.90
C LEU A 199 5.21 8.38 19.68
N VAL A 200 5.50 7.09 19.86
CA VAL A 200 5.93 6.20 18.78
C VAL A 200 4.87 5.11 18.63
N ARG A 201 4.22 5.05 17.47
CA ARG A 201 3.24 4.01 17.17
C ARG A 201 3.95 2.74 16.72
N ILE A 202 3.41 1.61 17.13
CA ILE A 202 3.89 0.28 16.78
C ILE A 202 2.73 -0.49 16.19
N GLY A 203 3.03 -1.27 15.17
CA GLY A 203 2.08 -2.21 14.62
C GLY A 203 2.76 -3.33 13.87
N ASN A 204 1.99 -4.02 13.06
CA ASN A 204 2.42 -5.05 12.12
C ASN A 204 1.70 -4.81 10.79
N PHE A 205 1.75 -5.78 9.88
CA PHE A 205 1.09 -5.62 8.58
C PHE A 205 -0.44 -5.41 8.68
N ARG A 206 -1.09 -5.92 9.72
CA ARG A 206 -2.55 -5.80 9.93
C ARG A 206 -2.97 -4.39 10.31
N GLY A 207 -2.13 -3.69 11.07
CA GLY A 207 -2.43 -2.36 11.57
C GLY A 207 -1.62 -1.97 12.81
N GLU A 208 -2.04 -0.88 13.43
CA GLU A 208 -1.49 -0.39 14.70
C GLU A 208 -1.88 -1.32 15.84
N THR A 209 -0.90 -1.82 16.59
CA THR A 209 -1.11 -2.70 17.75
C THR A 209 -0.89 -1.96 19.08
N GLY A 210 -0.33 -0.75 19.03
CA GLY A 210 -0.17 0.09 20.21
C GLY A 210 0.76 1.27 19.98
N ALA A 211 1.13 1.93 21.08
CA ALA A 211 2.07 3.04 21.05
C ALA A 211 2.93 3.08 22.32
N ILE A 212 4.16 3.55 22.17
CA ILE A 212 5.10 3.84 23.26
C ILE A 212 5.11 5.34 23.49
N ARG A 213 4.88 5.76 24.73
CA ARG A 213 5.12 7.13 25.17
C ARG A 213 6.55 7.26 25.68
N LEU A 214 7.33 8.12 25.04
CA LEU A 214 8.70 8.39 25.41
C LEU A 214 8.74 9.39 26.56
N GLU A 215 9.58 9.15 27.56
CA GLU A 215 9.76 10.06 28.71
C GLU A 215 10.24 11.45 28.28
N ARG A 216 11.11 11.48 27.27
CA ARG A 216 11.58 12.71 26.62
C ARG A 216 11.07 12.72 25.18
N PRO A 217 10.63 13.85 24.63
CA PRO A 217 10.33 13.97 23.21
C PRO A 217 11.56 13.64 22.34
N LEU A 218 11.33 13.11 21.14
CA LEU A 218 12.29 13.09 20.06
C LEU A 218 12.56 14.52 19.60
N SER A 219 13.77 14.78 19.11
CA SER A 219 14.08 16.04 18.43
C SER A 219 13.11 16.21 17.26
N LYS A 220 12.46 17.38 17.17
CA LYS A 220 11.63 17.72 16.01
C LYS A 220 12.55 17.80 14.77
N PRO A 221 12.36 16.94 13.77
CA PRO A 221 13.04 17.12 12.50
C PRO A 221 12.45 18.34 11.81
N GLU A 222 13.28 19.13 11.13
CA GLU A 222 12.78 20.17 10.23
C GLU A 222 12.12 19.48 9.03
N ASN A 223 12.88 18.69 8.28
CA ASN A 223 12.39 17.89 7.13
C ASN A 223 12.82 16.42 7.17
N TRP A 224 14.03 16.14 7.66
CA TRP A 224 14.63 14.80 7.66
C TRP A 224 14.91 14.30 9.08
N SER A 225 14.60 13.02 9.30
CA SER A 225 14.99 12.24 10.48
C SER A 225 15.95 11.13 10.07
N ARG A 226 16.78 10.68 11.02
CA ARG A 226 17.64 9.50 10.85
C ARG A 226 16.96 8.29 11.46
N TYR A 227 16.76 7.23 10.68
CA TYR A 227 16.36 5.92 11.18
C TYR A 227 17.56 4.99 11.20
N ARG A 228 17.68 4.19 12.26
CA ARG A 228 18.59 3.06 12.30
C ARG A 228 17.94 1.90 13.04
N ALA A 229 18.07 0.68 12.55
CA ALA A 229 17.78 -0.53 13.29
C ALA A 229 19.01 -1.43 13.33
N THR A 230 19.31 -1.99 14.50
CA THR A 230 20.40 -2.94 14.69
C THR A 230 19.82 -4.28 15.09
N VAL A 231 20.12 -5.33 14.34
CA VAL A 231 19.78 -6.71 14.66
C VAL A 231 21.05 -7.42 15.08
N ARG A 232 21.16 -7.79 16.36
CA ARG A 232 22.31 -8.45 16.96
C ARG A 232 21.85 -9.51 17.95
N ASP A 233 22.33 -10.73 17.81
CA ASP A 233 22.11 -11.82 18.77
C ASP A 233 20.62 -12.03 19.10
N ASN A 234 19.78 -12.03 18.05
CA ASN A 234 18.32 -12.11 18.12
C ASN A 234 17.66 -10.97 18.91
N VAL A 235 18.28 -9.80 18.98
CA VAL A 235 17.68 -8.59 19.52
C VAL A 235 17.68 -7.53 18.43
N ILE A 236 16.52 -6.92 18.19
CA ILE A 236 16.42 -5.73 17.35
C ILE A 236 16.19 -4.51 18.22
N THR A 237 17.01 -3.47 17.98
CA THR A 237 16.84 -2.15 18.56
C THR A 237 16.63 -1.13 17.45
N HIS A 238 15.51 -0.42 17.51
CA HIS A 238 15.20 0.69 16.62
C HIS A 238 15.64 2.00 17.25
N PHE A 239 16.22 2.87 16.43
CA PHE A 239 16.70 4.19 16.77
C PHE A 239 16.07 5.24 15.86
N VAL A 240 15.71 6.37 16.45
CA VAL A 240 15.30 7.57 15.72
C VAL A 240 16.16 8.73 16.20
N ASN A 241 16.83 9.42 15.28
CA ASN A 241 17.75 10.52 15.57
C ASN A 241 18.82 10.13 16.63
N GLY A 242 19.37 8.91 16.48
CA GLY A 242 20.40 8.36 17.38
C GLY A 242 19.90 7.83 18.73
N ARG A 243 18.61 8.00 19.06
CA ARG A 243 18.04 7.54 20.33
C ARG A 243 17.33 6.20 20.18
N PRO A 244 17.60 5.19 21.02
CA PRO A 244 16.82 3.96 21.02
C PRO A 244 15.38 4.24 21.45
N VAL A 245 14.42 3.74 20.67
CA VAL A 245 12.97 3.95 20.87
C VAL A 245 12.22 2.67 21.17
N LEU A 246 12.69 1.53 20.63
CA LEU A 246 12.11 0.22 20.84
C LEU A 246 13.24 -0.81 20.82
N THR A 247 13.25 -1.72 21.79
CA THR A 247 14.07 -2.93 21.77
C THR A 247 13.16 -4.13 21.97
N GLN A 248 13.36 -5.17 21.17
CA GLN A 248 12.59 -6.40 21.27
C GLN A 248 13.50 -7.60 20.97
N GLU A 249 13.23 -8.68 21.68
CA GLU A 249 13.80 -9.98 21.35
C GLU A 249 13.08 -10.53 20.11
N LEU A 250 13.86 -11.17 19.25
CA LEU A 250 13.41 -11.88 18.06
C LEU A 250 13.44 -13.37 18.38
N SER A 251 12.39 -14.08 17.99
CA SER A 251 12.45 -15.54 17.96
C SER A 251 13.43 -15.97 16.86
N GLN A 252 13.94 -17.21 16.93
CA GLN A 252 14.72 -17.80 15.83
C GLN A 252 13.95 -17.84 14.51
N ASN A 253 12.61 -17.70 14.57
CA ASN A 253 11.69 -17.69 13.45
C ASN A 253 11.04 -16.30 13.30
N SER A 254 11.73 -15.21 13.63
CA SER A 254 11.18 -13.88 13.37
C SER A 254 11.05 -13.61 11.87
N ASP A 255 10.03 -12.84 11.49
CA ASP A 255 9.81 -12.36 10.12
C ASP A 255 11.10 -11.70 9.56
N PRO A 256 11.71 -12.28 8.50
CA PRO A 256 13.00 -11.84 7.97
C PRO A 256 12.87 -10.68 6.97
N TRP A 257 11.66 -10.23 6.67
CA TRP A 257 11.44 -9.25 5.62
C TRP A 257 11.66 -7.82 6.14
N PHE A 258 12.19 -6.98 5.25
CA PHE A 258 12.28 -5.54 5.44
C PHE A 258 11.35 -4.85 4.46
N ALA A 259 10.52 -3.92 4.96
CA ALA A 259 9.67 -3.10 4.11
C ALA A 259 9.57 -1.68 4.64
N LEU A 260 9.39 -0.76 3.70
CA LEU A 260 8.99 0.60 3.97
C LEU A 260 7.48 0.65 3.89
N ARG A 261 6.81 1.32 4.82
CA ARG A 261 5.36 1.47 4.87
C ARG A 261 5.01 2.94 4.84
N THR A 262 3.96 3.28 4.12
CA THR A 262 3.43 4.63 4.00
C THR A 262 1.91 4.58 3.91
N TRP A 263 1.27 5.68 4.28
CA TRP A 263 -0.17 5.84 4.07
C TRP A 263 -0.46 6.28 2.63
N ARG A 264 -1.63 5.94 2.11
CA ARG A 264 -2.05 6.18 0.70
C ARG A 264 -1.83 7.59 0.15
N ARG A 265 -1.95 8.63 0.98
CA ARG A 265 -1.69 10.03 0.57
C ARG A 265 -0.30 10.56 0.91
N SER A 266 0.47 9.78 1.67
CA SER A 266 1.83 10.15 2.01
C SER A 266 2.72 10.10 0.78
N GLN A 267 3.55 11.12 0.62
CA GLN A 267 4.62 11.20 -0.38
C GLN A 267 5.97 11.23 0.33
N GLY A 268 6.18 10.22 1.17
CA GLY A 268 7.39 10.09 1.95
C GLY A 268 8.62 9.82 1.08
N GLU A 269 9.75 10.38 1.49
CA GLU A 269 11.04 10.23 0.84
C GLU A 269 12.04 9.59 1.79
N ILE A 270 12.95 8.80 1.22
CA ILE A 270 14.03 8.11 1.93
C ILE A 270 15.29 8.25 1.09
N ARG A 271 16.41 8.55 1.74
CA ARG A 271 17.73 8.60 1.10
C ARG A 271 18.78 7.95 1.99
N ASP A 272 19.96 7.73 1.41
CA ASP A 272 21.10 7.13 2.11
C ASP A 272 20.77 5.79 2.78
N LEU A 273 19.85 5.02 2.18
CA LEU A 273 19.46 3.71 2.70
C LEU A 273 20.60 2.71 2.52
N ARG A 274 21.02 2.10 3.63
CA ARG A 274 22.11 1.14 3.68
C ARG A 274 21.73 -0.04 4.56
N ILE A 275 22.04 -1.24 4.08
CA ILE A 275 22.02 -2.47 4.86
C ILE A 275 23.49 -2.89 5.01
N THR A 276 23.96 -2.98 6.25
CA THR A 276 25.38 -3.27 6.56
C THR A 276 25.52 -4.40 7.57
N GLY A 277 26.74 -4.91 7.75
CA GLY A 277 27.04 -6.01 8.66
C GLY A 277 27.16 -7.35 7.93
N SER A 278 26.62 -8.40 8.53
CA SER A 278 26.71 -9.78 8.00
C SER A 278 25.31 -10.43 8.03
N PRO A 279 24.35 -9.91 7.24
CA PRO A 279 23.05 -10.55 7.12
C PRO A 279 23.21 -11.95 6.54
N GLN A 280 22.36 -12.86 7.00
CA GLN A 280 22.19 -14.20 6.45
C GLN A 280 20.91 -14.20 5.63
N ILE A 281 20.97 -14.72 4.41
CA ILE A 281 19.80 -14.89 3.54
C ILE A 281 19.31 -16.32 3.73
N PRO A 282 18.13 -16.55 4.33
CA PRO A 282 17.59 -17.90 4.47
C PRO A 282 17.15 -18.47 3.12
N ASP A 283 17.43 -19.75 2.87
CA ASP A 283 16.96 -20.47 1.67
C ASP A 283 15.46 -20.78 1.72
N THR A 284 14.85 -20.76 2.92
CA THR A 284 13.43 -21.05 3.13
C THR A 284 12.89 -20.17 4.25
N VAL A 285 11.69 -19.64 4.05
CA VAL A 285 10.96 -18.84 5.04
C VAL A 285 9.63 -19.54 5.33
N PRO A 286 9.43 -20.10 6.54
CA PRO A 286 8.14 -20.68 6.90
C PRO A 286 7.03 -19.63 6.80
N LEU A 287 5.88 -19.96 6.20
CA LEU A 287 4.74 -19.04 6.15
C LEU A 287 4.06 -18.88 7.52
N THR A 288 4.25 -19.85 8.42
CA THR A 288 3.76 -19.88 9.81
C THR A 288 4.82 -19.39 10.80
N ILE A 289 5.70 -18.49 10.36
CA ILE A 289 6.89 -18.04 11.11
C ILE A 289 6.58 -17.49 12.50
N ASP A 290 5.38 -16.94 12.66
CA ASP A 290 4.92 -16.26 13.86
C ASP A 290 3.51 -16.72 14.21
N ASP A 291 3.33 -17.17 15.44
CA ASP A 291 2.04 -17.65 15.97
C ASP A 291 0.97 -16.54 15.97
N GLY A 292 1.41 -15.28 16.05
CA GLY A 292 0.56 -14.10 15.95
C GLY A 292 0.03 -13.81 14.55
N LEU A 293 0.47 -14.57 13.54
CA LEU A 293 0.10 -14.37 12.14
C LEU A 293 0.38 -12.94 11.66
N ASN A 294 1.46 -12.31 12.13
CA ASN A 294 1.81 -10.93 11.80
C ASN A 294 2.00 -10.69 10.30
N CYS A 295 2.30 -11.75 9.54
CA CYS A 295 2.49 -11.75 8.09
C CYS A 295 1.21 -12.09 7.30
N TRP A 296 0.10 -12.39 7.97
CA TRP A 296 -1.15 -12.78 7.32
C TRP A 296 -2.23 -11.78 7.62
N THR A 297 -3.09 -11.51 6.65
CA THR A 297 -4.19 -10.56 6.77
C THR A 297 -5.47 -11.12 6.15
N PRO A 298 -6.64 -10.95 6.78
CA PRO A 298 -7.90 -11.30 6.16
C PRO A 298 -8.24 -10.30 5.05
N TYR A 299 -8.73 -10.81 3.92
CA TYR A 299 -9.17 -9.99 2.80
C TYR A 299 -10.53 -9.31 3.06
N PHE A 300 -11.47 -10.04 3.68
CA PHE A 300 -12.81 -9.54 4.01
C PHE A 300 -12.86 -9.01 5.46
N ARG A 301 -12.94 -7.69 5.66
CA ARG A 301 -12.98 -7.03 6.98
C ARG A 301 -14.40 -6.67 7.39
N GLY A 302 -15.11 -7.60 8.03
CA GLY A 302 -16.42 -7.31 8.60
C GLY A 302 -16.35 -6.48 9.91
N PRO A 303 -17.40 -5.71 10.26
CA PRO A 303 -17.52 -5.01 11.56
C PRO A 303 -17.55 -5.96 12.77
N LEU A 304 -17.69 -7.27 12.54
CA LEU A 304 -17.60 -8.35 13.52
C LEU A 304 -16.28 -9.13 13.46
N ARG A 305 -15.28 -8.69 12.66
CA ARG A 305 -14.18 -9.54 12.17
C ARG A 305 -12.81 -8.89 12.31
N VAL A 306 -12.47 -8.49 13.52
CA VAL A 306 -11.10 -8.11 13.87
C VAL A 306 -10.53 -9.26 14.70
N ASP A 307 -9.62 -10.01 14.10
CA ASP A 307 -8.66 -10.95 14.74
C ASP A 307 -9.06 -12.41 15.04
N GLY A 308 -10.31 -12.85 14.83
CA GLY A 308 -10.78 -14.12 15.43
C GLY A 308 -10.84 -15.40 14.57
N ARG A 309 -10.68 -15.35 13.25
CA ARG A 309 -11.01 -16.52 12.38
C ARG A 309 -9.85 -17.39 11.97
N TRP A 310 -8.63 -16.91 12.06
CA TRP A 310 -7.44 -17.66 11.69
C TRP A 310 -6.48 -17.68 12.87
N ARG A 311 -5.91 -18.84 13.16
CA ARG A 311 -4.90 -19.01 14.22
C ARG A 311 -3.83 -20.00 13.80
N CYS A 312 -2.62 -19.80 14.28
CA CYS A 312 -1.61 -20.86 14.29
C CYS A 312 -1.94 -21.84 15.42
N VAL A 313 -1.84 -23.14 15.13
CA VAL A 313 -1.89 -24.22 16.13
C VAL A 313 -0.66 -25.08 15.92
N THR A 314 0.17 -25.19 16.95
CA THR A 314 1.33 -26.08 16.93
C THR A 314 0.97 -27.38 17.64
N ASP A 315 1.11 -28.50 16.96
CA ASP A 315 0.82 -29.82 17.52
C ASP A 315 1.92 -30.33 18.46
N VAL A 316 1.77 -31.56 18.96
CA VAL A 316 2.73 -32.19 19.88
C VAL A 316 4.07 -32.54 19.21
N ASP A 317 4.09 -32.65 17.89
CA ASP A 317 5.27 -32.96 17.08
C ASP A 317 5.99 -31.68 16.62
N GLY A 318 5.45 -30.49 16.96
CA GLY A 318 6.02 -29.19 16.65
C GLY A 318 5.64 -28.66 15.27
N VAL A 319 4.65 -29.27 14.60
CA VAL A 319 4.14 -28.80 13.31
C VAL A 319 3.13 -27.69 13.56
N THR A 320 3.39 -26.50 12.99
CA THR A 320 2.49 -25.34 13.08
C THR A 320 1.56 -25.29 11.87
N GLU A 321 0.26 -25.40 12.13
CA GLU A 321 -0.81 -25.36 11.14
C GLU A 321 -1.61 -24.06 11.20
N LEU A 322 -2.14 -23.62 10.06
CA LEU A 322 -3.09 -22.51 9.96
C LEU A 322 -4.52 -23.02 10.02
N HIS A 323 -5.23 -22.66 11.08
CA HIS A 323 -6.61 -23.10 11.31
C HIS A 323 -7.57 -21.95 11.05
N GLY A 324 -8.48 -22.14 10.09
CA GLY A 324 -9.69 -21.33 9.94
C GLY A 324 -10.76 -21.71 10.96
N LEU A 325 -11.60 -20.77 11.36
CA LEU A 325 -12.70 -21.00 12.29
C LEU A 325 -13.83 -21.75 11.58
N PHE A 326 -14.12 -22.97 12.03
CA PHE A 326 -15.24 -23.75 11.51
C PHE A 326 -16.58 -23.22 12.04
N HIS A 327 -17.50 -22.93 11.11
CA HIS A 327 -18.85 -22.50 11.41
C HIS A 327 -19.86 -23.55 10.92
N PRO A 328 -20.38 -24.44 11.80
CA PRO A 328 -21.31 -25.48 11.40
C PRO A 328 -22.60 -24.92 10.80
N ASP A 329 -23.05 -23.75 11.26
CA ASP A 329 -24.25 -23.07 10.74
C ASP A 329 -24.09 -22.55 9.31
N LEU A 330 -22.84 -22.46 8.82
CA LEU A 330 -22.51 -22.07 7.45
C LEU A 330 -22.24 -23.28 6.55
N GLN A 331 -22.41 -24.51 7.06
CA GLN A 331 -22.20 -25.71 6.26
C GLN A 331 -23.15 -25.74 5.06
N GLY A 332 -22.61 -26.02 3.87
CA GLY A 332 -23.37 -26.04 2.61
C GLY A 332 -23.64 -24.66 2.02
N THR A 333 -23.27 -23.58 2.72
CA THR A 333 -23.14 -22.26 2.10
C THR A 333 -21.86 -22.22 1.25
N ARG A 334 -21.78 -21.32 0.28
CA ARG A 334 -20.55 -21.01 -0.47
C ARG A 334 -19.83 -19.78 0.10
N MET A 335 -19.95 -19.55 1.40
CA MET A 335 -19.34 -18.38 2.02
C MET A 335 -17.83 -18.55 1.97
N ALA A 336 -17.16 -17.68 1.21
CA ALA A 336 -15.72 -17.69 1.08
C ALA A 336 -15.05 -16.84 2.18
N GLU A 337 -13.88 -17.30 2.60
CA GLU A 337 -12.90 -16.48 3.30
C GLU A 337 -11.59 -16.54 2.55
N LEU A 338 -10.85 -15.43 2.59
CA LEU A 338 -9.54 -15.32 1.97
C LEU A 338 -8.57 -14.75 3.01
N LEU A 339 -7.52 -15.52 3.29
CA LEU A 339 -6.38 -15.11 4.10
C LEU A 339 -5.19 -14.88 3.15
N GLN A 340 -4.61 -13.69 3.20
CA GLN A 340 -3.54 -13.28 2.31
C GLN A 340 -2.22 -13.20 3.07
N TYR A 341 -1.17 -13.77 2.51
CA TYR A 341 0.18 -13.51 2.99
C TYR A 341 0.61 -12.14 2.47
N TYR A 342 1.18 -11.32 3.35
CA TYR A 342 1.34 -9.90 3.07
C TYR A 342 2.32 -9.56 1.95
N ARG A 343 3.31 -10.43 1.73
CA ARG A 343 4.35 -10.24 0.74
C ARG A 343 3.97 -10.99 -0.54
N PRO A 344 3.74 -10.30 -1.66
CA PRO A 344 3.62 -10.96 -2.96
C PRO A 344 4.90 -11.74 -3.31
N LEU A 345 4.76 -12.77 -4.15
CA LEU A 345 5.91 -13.51 -4.66
C LEU A 345 6.65 -12.64 -5.68
N PHE A 346 7.81 -12.14 -5.26
CA PHE A 346 8.60 -11.15 -6.00
C PHE A 346 9.84 -11.71 -6.70
N GLU A 347 10.26 -12.90 -6.29
CA GLU A 347 11.42 -13.62 -6.81
C GLU A 347 10.98 -14.88 -7.56
N ASP A 348 11.94 -15.63 -8.09
CA ASP A 348 11.75 -17.00 -8.60
C ASP A 348 11.53 -18.03 -7.49
N GLY A 349 11.04 -17.56 -6.33
CA GLY A 349 10.75 -18.36 -5.16
C GLY A 349 9.57 -19.29 -5.41
N VAL A 350 9.65 -20.47 -4.79
CA VAL A 350 8.57 -21.45 -4.80
C VAL A 350 7.79 -21.33 -3.48
N LEU A 351 6.48 -21.27 -3.58
CA LEU A 351 5.59 -21.37 -2.43
C LEU A 351 5.08 -22.81 -2.32
N GLU A 352 5.47 -23.48 -1.24
CA GLU A 352 5.03 -24.83 -0.91
C GLU A 352 4.14 -24.77 0.34
N TYR A 353 3.01 -25.47 0.30
CA TYR A 353 2.10 -25.60 1.43
C TYR A 353 1.33 -26.90 1.28
N GLU A 354 0.96 -27.46 2.42
CA GLU A 354 0.06 -28.60 2.52
C GLU A 354 -1.22 -28.13 3.19
N PHE A 355 -2.36 -28.71 2.83
CA PHE A 355 -3.64 -28.41 3.47
C PHE A 355 -4.40 -29.71 3.72
N PHE A 356 -5.04 -29.77 4.89
CA PHE A 356 -5.95 -30.84 5.22
C PHE A 356 -7.29 -30.60 4.53
N HIS A 357 -7.77 -31.59 3.77
CA HIS A 357 -9.08 -31.55 3.12
C HIS A 357 -9.95 -32.72 3.58
N GLU A 358 -11.04 -32.41 4.27
CA GLU A 358 -12.12 -33.35 4.58
C GLU A 358 -13.36 -33.00 3.75
N LYS A 359 -13.88 -33.98 3.02
CA LYS A 359 -15.06 -33.79 2.17
C LYS A 359 -16.29 -33.44 3.01
N GLY A 360 -16.81 -32.22 2.87
CA GLY A 360 -18.12 -31.84 3.39
C GLY A 360 -18.16 -30.48 4.11
N PRO A 361 -17.68 -30.40 5.37
CA PRO A 361 -17.96 -29.27 6.25
C PRO A 361 -17.32 -27.95 5.80
N CYS A 362 -16.10 -27.98 5.27
CA CYS A 362 -15.39 -26.84 4.71
C CYS A 362 -14.26 -27.34 3.80
N ALA A 363 -13.78 -26.49 2.89
CA ALA A 363 -12.62 -26.79 2.05
C ALA A 363 -11.68 -25.58 2.03
N VAL A 364 -10.38 -25.85 2.01
CA VAL A 364 -9.32 -24.84 1.89
C VAL A 364 -8.66 -25.02 0.55
N TRP A 365 -8.48 -23.93 -0.18
CA TRP A 365 -7.87 -23.91 -1.50
C TRP A 365 -6.86 -22.76 -1.56
N PRO A 366 -5.75 -22.92 -2.31
CA PRO A 366 -4.89 -21.79 -2.61
C PRO A 366 -5.65 -20.72 -3.40
N ALA A 367 -5.24 -19.48 -3.21
CA ALA A 367 -5.64 -18.39 -4.09
C ALA A 367 -4.42 -17.57 -4.52
N VAL A 368 -4.45 -17.12 -5.77
CA VAL A 368 -3.58 -16.06 -6.26
C VAL A 368 -4.45 -14.82 -6.37
N ASP A 369 -4.18 -13.84 -5.52
CA ASP A 369 -5.03 -12.67 -5.35
C ASP A 369 -6.48 -13.06 -4.97
N THR A 370 -7.48 -12.79 -5.81
CA THR A 370 -8.88 -13.19 -5.58
C THR A 370 -9.25 -14.50 -6.29
N LEU A 371 -8.32 -15.12 -7.01
CA LEU A 371 -8.56 -16.31 -7.82
C LEU A 371 -8.19 -17.58 -7.05
N ALA A 372 -9.19 -18.28 -6.54
CA ALA A 372 -9.02 -19.57 -5.86
C ALA A 372 -8.87 -20.72 -6.87
N LEU A 373 -7.90 -21.62 -6.66
CA LEU A 373 -7.68 -22.82 -7.46
C LEU A 373 -8.33 -24.02 -6.75
N VAL A 374 -9.55 -24.36 -7.15
CA VAL A 374 -10.39 -25.36 -6.50
C VAL A 374 -10.28 -26.69 -7.23
N GLY A 375 -9.86 -27.73 -6.52
CA GLY A 375 -9.76 -29.09 -7.05
C GLY A 375 -11.06 -29.87 -6.89
N ASP A 376 -11.48 -30.57 -7.94
CA ASP A 376 -12.55 -31.57 -7.87
C ASP A 376 -12.18 -32.85 -8.65
N GLN A 377 -13.14 -33.77 -8.78
CA GLN A 377 -12.94 -35.03 -9.52
C GLN A 377 -12.65 -34.84 -11.03
N HIS A 378 -12.85 -33.63 -11.56
CA HIS A 378 -12.65 -33.27 -12.96
C HIS A 378 -11.38 -32.44 -13.19
N GLY A 379 -10.67 -32.03 -12.14
CA GLY A 379 -9.40 -31.30 -12.23
C GLY A 379 -9.38 -30.04 -11.35
N ILE A 380 -8.59 -29.06 -11.75
CA ILE A 380 -8.51 -27.75 -11.07
C ILE A 380 -9.38 -26.75 -11.83
N GLN A 381 -10.27 -26.08 -11.11
CA GLN A 381 -11.11 -24.98 -11.58
C GLN A 381 -10.67 -23.67 -10.92
N VAL A 382 -10.89 -22.54 -11.60
CA VAL A 382 -10.57 -21.21 -11.07
C VAL A 382 -11.86 -20.51 -10.68
N TYR A 383 -11.93 -20.02 -9.44
CA TYR A 383 -13.07 -19.28 -8.92
C TYR A 383 -12.62 -17.90 -8.44
N ASP A 384 -13.33 -16.85 -8.86
CA ASP A 384 -13.13 -15.50 -8.33
C ASP A 384 -13.96 -15.35 -7.04
N VAL A 385 -13.28 -15.14 -5.90
CA VAL A 385 -13.92 -15.03 -4.60
C VAL A 385 -14.78 -13.76 -4.45
N GLU A 386 -14.66 -12.81 -5.37
CA GLU A 386 -15.45 -11.57 -5.36
C GLU A 386 -16.76 -11.66 -6.15
N GLN A 387 -16.81 -12.43 -7.24
CA GLN A 387 -17.94 -12.42 -8.18
C GLN A 387 -19.08 -13.37 -7.82
N ASP A 388 -18.87 -14.31 -6.88
CA ASP A 388 -19.95 -15.20 -6.42
C ASP A 388 -20.85 -14.42 -5.45
N GLU A 389 -21.62 -13.44 -5.95
CA GLU A 389 -22.49 -12.51 -5.21
C GLU A 389 -23.71 -13.17 -4.52
N GLY A 390 -23.73 -14.48 -4.34
CA GLY A 390 -24.77 -15.16 -3.55
C GLY A 390 -24.77 -14.83 -2.04
N PHE A 391 -23.89 -13.92 -1.56
CA PHE A 391 -23.42 -13.90 -0.17
C PHE A 391 -23.72 -12.66 0.69
N LEU A 392 -24.50 -11.68 0.19
CA LEU A 392 -24.82 -10.48 0.98
C LEU A 392 -26.32 -10.25 1.25
N HIS A 393 -27.19 -11.17 0.82
CA HIS A 393 -28.61 -11.16 1.18
C HIS A 393 -29.07 -12.55 1.64
N ALA A 394 -28.87 -12.82 2.93
CA ALA A 394 -29.66 -13.77 3.71
C ALA A 394 -29.98 -13.16 5.08
#